data_AF-A0A645G2C8-F1
#
_entry.id   AF-A0A645G2C8-F1
#
_cell.length_a   1.000
_cell.length_b   1.000
_cell.length_c   1.000
_cell.angle_alpha   90.00
_cell.angle_beta   90.00
_cell.angle_gamma   90.00
#
_symmetry.space_group_name_H-M   'P 1'
#
loop_
_entity.id
_entity.type
_entity.pdbx_description
1 polymer ?
#
loop_
_entity_poly.entity_id
_entity_poly.type
_entity_poly.pdbx_seq_one_letter_code
_entity_poly.pdbx_strand_id
1 'polypeptide(L)'
;MIETVATVKLEEPAVDAYELSTFNTIEALIPHISDGINSYYGRNRYIDFENAKVINFKPLSEDNKYYEVTLQVVTCEPDHKGPYGVDRITLIDEFGSIKITNFIHVATSQKKQ
;
A
#
# COMPACT_ATOMS: atom_id res chain seq x y z
N MET A 1 -2.16 14.56 -37.83
CA MET A 1 -2.08 13.26 -37.13
C MET A 1 -2.11 13.58 -35.65
N ILE A 2 -3.17 13.20 -34.95
CA ILE A 2 -3.39 13.55 -33.54
C ILE A 2 -3.28 12.23 -32.79
N GLU A 3 -2.19 12.02 -32.05
CA GLU A 3 -2.02 10.82 -31.23
C GLU A 3 -3.02 10.88 -30.08
N THR A 4 -3.89 9.89 -30.04
CA THR A 4 -4.87 9.71 -28.98
C THR A 4 -4.12 9.27 -27.72
N VAL A 5 -4.13 10.11 -26.69
CA VAL A 5 -3.61 9.77 -25.37
C VAL A 5 -4.46 8.62 -24.82
N ALA A 6 -3.87 7.44 -24.72
CA ALA A 6 -4.51 6.29 -24.12
C ALA A 6 -4.84 6.61 -22.66
N THR A 7 -6.13 6.74 -22.37
CA THR A 7 -6.65 6.78 -21.00
C THR A 7 -6.26 5.46 -20.35
N VAL A 8 -5.26 5.48 -19.46
CA VAL A 8 -4.91 4.32 -18.65
C VAL A 8 -6.11 4.02 -17.75
N LYS A 9 -6.87 3.02 -18.15
CA LYS A 9 -7.96 2.46 -17.36
C LYS A 9 -7.29 1.85 -16.13
N LEU A 10 -7.50 2.44 -14.96
CA LEU A 10 -7.15 1.81 -13.70
C LEU A 10 -8.04 0.57 -13.61
N GLU A 11 -7.49 -0.59 -13.95
CA GLU A 11 -8.18 -1.86 -13.73
C GLU A 11 -8.41 -1.99 -12.23
N GLU A 12 -9.68 -1.92 -11.82
CA GLU A 12 -10.12 -2.28 -10.49
C GLU A 12 -9.73 -3.75 -10.28
N PRO A 13 -8.99 -4.10 -9.21
CA PRO A 13 -8.55 -5.47 -9.02
C PRO A 13 -9.78 -6.39 -8.91
N ALA A 14 -9.86 -7.36 -9.82
CA ALA A 14 -10.83 -8.43 -9.81
C ALA A 14 -10.41 -9.49 -8.78
N VAL A 15 -10.51 -9.17 -7.49
CA VAL A 15 -10.41 -10.14 -6.41
C VAL A 15 -11.32 -9.65 -5.30
N ASP A 16 -12.19 -10.52 -4.79
CA ASP A 16 -12.99 -10.26 -3.58
C ASP A 16 -12.11 -9.51 -2.58
N ALA A 17 -12.48 -8.27 -2.26
CA ALA A 17 -11.69 -7.41 -1.42
C ALA A 17 -11.49 -8.13 -0.08
N TYR A 18 -10.32 -8.73 0.11
CA TYR A 18 -9.92 -9.23 1.41
C TYR A 18 -9.92 -8.00 2.31
N GLU A 19 -10.90 -7.93 3.20
CA GLU A 19 -10.98 -6.84 4.14
C GLU A 19 -9.67 -6.79 4.91
N LEU A 20 -9.14 -5.59 5.16
CA LEU A 20 -8.01 -5.46 6.09
C LEU A 20 -8.32 -6.16 7.43
N SER A 21 -9.60 -6.20 7.84
CA SER A 21 -10.08 -6.93 9.02
C SER A 21 -9.79 -8.44 9.01
N THR A 22 -9.61 -9.08 7.84
CA THR A 22 -9.25 -10.50 7.74
C THR A 22 -7.76 -10.73 7.97
N PHE A 23 -6.95 -9.68 7.84
CA PHE A 23 -5.54 -9.71 8.16
C PHE A 23 -5.38 -9.30 9.63
N ASN A 24 -5.55 -10.29 10.54
CA ASN A 24 -5.29 -10.19 11.99
C ASN A 24 -3.86 -9.70 12.34
N THR A 25 -3.04 -9.43 11.34
CA THR A 25 -1.62 -9.08 11.39
C THR A 25 -1.32 -7.66 10.91
N ILE A 26 -2.29 -6.82 10.51
CA ILE A 26 -1.97 -5.46 9.99
C ILE A 26 -1.25 -4.64 11.03
N GLU A 27 -1.63 -4.74 12.30
CA GLU A 27 -0.94 -4.06 13.38
C GLU A 27 0.55 -4.44 13.44
N ALA A 28 0.87 -5.72 13.16
CA ALA A 28 2.25 -6.16 13.04
C ALA A 28 2.94 -5.61 11.78
N LEU A 29 2.21 -5.30 10.71
CA LEU A 29 2.74 -4.66 9.50
C LEU A 29 2.99 -3.16 9.65
N ILE A 30 2.21 -2.46 10.49
CA ILE A 30 2.28 -1.00 10.66
C ILE A 30 3.71 -0.47 10.83
N PRO A 31 4.55 -0.99 11.75
CA PRO A 31 5.91 -0.47 11.92
C PRO A 31 6.75 -0.63 10.65
N HIS A 32 6.66 -1.77 9.96
CA HIS A 32 7.41 -2.01 8.73
C HIS A 32 6.96 -1.08 7.60
N ILE A 33 5.64 -0.90 7.44
CA ILE A 33 5.05 0.00 6.46
C ILE A 33 5.49 1.45 6.71
N SER A 34 5.45 1.87 7.99
CA SER A 34 5.89 3.21 8.41
C SER A 34 7.35 3.46 8.07
N ASP A 35 8.23 2.52 8.44
CA ASP A 35 9.66 2.62 8.15
C ASP A 35 9.94 2.66 6.64
N GLY A 36 9.23 1.84 5.86
CA GLY A 36 9.33 1.83 4.40
C GLY A 36 8.95 3.17 3.76
N ILE A 37 7.83 3.76 4.19
CA ILE A 37 7.38 5.08 3.73
C ILE A 37 8.38 6.16 4.13
N ASN A 38 8.80 6.18 5.39
CA ASN A 38 9.70 7.22 5.89
C ASN A 38 11.06 7.16 5.18
N SER A 39 11.55 5.94 4.90
CA SER A 39 12.77 5.71 4.11
C SER A 39 12.62 6.21 2.68
N TYR A 40 11.49 5.91 2.01
CA TYR A 40 11.22 6.37 0.65
C TYR A 40 11.18 7.90 0.53
N TYR A 41 10.46 8.57 1.44
CA TYR A 41 10.34 10.04 1.41
C TYR A 41 11.54 10.76 2.05
N GLY A 42 12.43 10.05 2.74
CA GLY A 42 13.53 10.63 3.51
C GLY A 42 13.09 11.45 4.72
N ARG A 43 11.83 11.32 5.15
CA ARG A 43 11.22 12.06 6.25
C ARG A 43 9.93 11.40 6.72
N ASN A 44 9.49 11.76 7.93
CA ASN A 44 8.27 11.21 8.51
C ASN A 44 7.03 11.64 7.72
N ARG A 45 6.16 10.66 7.42
CA ARG A 45 4.83 10.87 6.85
C ARG A 45 3.81 10.19 7.75
N TYR A 46 2.65 10.80 7.91
CA TYR A 46 1.51 10.13 8.53
C TYR A 46 0.85 9.19 7.51
N ILE A 47 0.27 8.10 8.00
CA ILE A 47 -0.37 7.06 7.18
C ILE A 47 -1.81 6.91 7.64
N ASP A 48 -2.74 7.01 6.70
CA ASP A 48 -4.14 6.73 6.92
C ASP A 48 -4.41 5.24 6.72
N PHE A 49 -4.31 4.49 7.81
CA PHE A 49 -4.62 3.06 7.82
C PHE A 49 -6.13 2.77 7.79
N GLU A 50 -6.98 3.72 8.18
CA GLU A 50 -8.45 3.56 8.10
C GLU A 50 -8.92 3.41 6.65
N ASN A 51 -8.22 4.07 5.72
CA ASN A 51 -8.52 4.04 4.29
C ASN A 51 -7.54 3.18 3.47
N ALA A 52 -6.68 2.41 4.14
CA ALA A 52 -5.80 1.47 3.48
C ALA A 52 -6.61 0.39 2.75
N LYS A 53 -6.08 -0.12 1.63
CA LYS A 53 -6.74 -1.13 0.80
C LYS A 53 -5.76 -2.23 0.45
N VAL A 54 -6.15 -3.49 0.63
CA VAL A 54 -5.44 -4.63 0.05
C VAL A 54 -5.79 -4.66 -1.44
N ILE A 55 -4.79 -4.45 -2.29
CA ILE A 55 -4.97 -4.48 -3.76
C ILE A 55 -4.53 -5.82 -4.36
N ASN A 56 -3.70 -6.58 -3.65
CA ASN A 56 -3.33 -7.94 -4.03
C ASN A 56 -3.01 -8.75 -2.78
N PHE A 57 -3.40 -10.02 -2.80
CA PHE A 57 -3.07 -11.00 -1.77
C PHE A 57 -2.79 -12.33 -2.45
N LYS A 58 -1.58 -12.84 -2.27
CA LYS A 58 -1.12 -14.05 -2.94
C LYS A 58 -0.36 -14.95 -1.97
N PRO A 59 -0.84 -16.18 -1.69
CA PRO A 59 -0.02 -17.16 -1.00
C PRO A 59 1.19 -17.53 -1.86
N LEU A 60 2.36 -17.57 -1.25
CA LEU A 60 3.62 -17.95 -1.88
C LEU A 60 3.97 -19.43 -1.65
N SER A 61 3.17 -20.13 -0.83
CA SER A 61 3.32 -21.54 -0.52
C SER A 61 1.97 -22.25 -0.45
N GLU A 62 1.98 -23.57 -0.64
CA GLU A 62 0.78 -24.40 -0.51
C GLU A 62 0.30 -24.55 0.94
N ASP A 63 1.19 -24.33 1.92
CA ASP A 63 0.86 -24.42 3.33
C ASP A 63 0.29 -23.11 3.91
N ASN A 64 0.09 -22.08 3.07
CA ASN A 64 -0.47 -20.78 3.47
C ASN A 64 0.28 -20.17 4.67
N LYS A 65 1.61 -20.25 4.67
CA LYS A 65 2.47 -19.62 5.70
C LYS A 65 3.28 -18.45 5.18
N TYR A 66 3.28 -18.28 3.85
CA TYR A 66 4.00 -17.23 3.17
C TYR A 66 3.02 -16.47 2.29
N TYR A 67 3.03 -15.16 2.41
CA TYR A 67 2.10 -14.31 1.66
C TYR A 67 2.83 -13.13 1.08
N GLU A 68 2.55 -12.85 -0.19
CA GLU A 68 2.79 -11.56 -0.80
C GLU A 68 1.52 -10.73 -0.71
N VAL A 69 1.60 -9.59 -0.06
CA VAL A 69 0.49 -8.65 0.08
C VAL A 69 0.91 -7.34 -0.56
N THR A 70 0.02 -6.77 -1.37
CA THR A 70 0.18 -5.40 -1.83
C THR A 70 -0.92 -4.54 -1.25
N LEU A 71 -0.50 -3.48 -0.55
CA LEU A 71 -1.37 -2.50 0.07
C LEU A 71 -1.31 -1.19 -0.72
N GLN A 72 -2.43 -0.49 -0.80
CA GLN A 72 -2.50 0.90 -1.18
C GLN A 72 -2.88 1.71 0.06
N VAL A 73 -2.09 2.75 0.35
CA VAL A 73 -2.30 3.63 1.52
C VAL A 73 -2.29 5.09 1.09
N VAL A 74 -2.94 5.92 1.90
CA VAL A 74 -2.84 7.38 1.78
C VAL A 74 -1.84 7.88 2.82
N THR A 75 -0.86 8.66 2.38
CA THR A 75 0.13 9.30 3.25
C THR A 75 -0.07 10.81 3.28
N CYS A 76 0.34 11.50 4.33
CA CYS A 76 0.35 12.96 4.37
C CYS A 76 1.47 13.52 5.24
N GLU A 77 1.61 14.84 5.22
CA GLU A 77 2.53 15.54 6.12
C GLU A 77 2.16 15.31 7.59
N PRO A 78 3.12 15.41 8.52
CA PRO A 78 2.86 15.23 9.95
C PRO A 78 1.81 16.16 10.55
N ASP A 79 1.49 17.28 9.90
CA ASP A 79 0.43 18.20 10.32
C ASP A 79 -0.97 17.81 9.82
N HIS A 80 -1.06 16.68 9.10
CA HIS A 80 -2.25 16.10 8.47
C HIS A 80 -2.94 16.99 7.43
N LYS A 81 -2.26 18.02 6.90
CA LYS A 81 -2.84 19.03 5.98
C LYS A 81 -2.43 18.87 4.52
N GLY A 82 -1.74 17.78 4.21
CA GLY A 82 -1.24 17.49 2.88
C GLY A 82 0.11 18.17 2.57
N PRO A 83 0.75 17.90 1.42
CA PRO A 83 0.25 17.08 0.32
C PRO A 83 -0.01 15.62 0.70
N TYR A 84 -1.14 15.08 0.25
CA TYR A 84 -1.52 13.68 0.42
C TYR A 84 -0.90 12.85 -0.71
N GLY A 85 -0.19 11.78 -0.37
CA GLY A 85 0.32 10.80 -1.32
C GLY A 85 -0.58 9.57 -1.35
N VAL A 86 -0.70 8.93 -2.51
CA VAL A 86 -1.23 7.57 -2.63
C VAL A 86 -0.05 6.67 -2.96
N ASP A 87 0.23 5.72 -2.08
CA ASP A 87 1.40 4.87 -2.16
C ASP A 87 0.98 3.40 -2.21
N ARG A 88 1.70 2.58 -2.99
CA ARG A 88 1.54 1.14 -3.06
C ARG A 88 2.77 0.44 -2.50
N ILE A 89 2.54 -0.50 -1.62
CA ILE A 89 3.59 -1.19 -0.86
C ILE A 89 3.36 -2.67 -1.02
N THR A 90 4.34 -3.38 -1.59
CA THR A 90 4.35 -4.84 -1.62
C THR A 90 5.25 -5.35 -0.50
N LEU A 91 4.71 -6.25 0.29
CA LEU A 91 5.42 -6.91 1.39
C LEU A 91 5.26 -8.42 1.29
N ILE A 92 6.27 -9.11 1.78
CA ILE A 92 6.25 -10.55 2.02
C ILE A 92 6.22 -10.77 3.53
N ASP A 93 5.28 -11.58 3.99
CA ASP A 93 5.27 -12.16 5.34
C ASP A 93 5.80 -13.59 5.27
N GLU A 94 6.96 -13.83 5.87
CA GLU A 94 7.57 -15.15 6.01
C GLU A 94 7.66 -15.50 7.50
N PHE A 95 6.69 -16.26 8.02
CA PHE A 95 6.66 -16.68 9.43
C PHE A 95 6.77 -15.50 10.43
N GLY A 96 6.11 -14.37 10.15
CA GLY A 96 6.17 -13.17 10.97
C GLY A 96 7.39 -12.28 10.71
N SER A 97 8.29 -12.70 9.80
CA SER A 97 9.31 -11.81 9.25
C SER A 97 8.71 -11.03 8.08
N ILE A 98 8.49 -9.73 8.29
CA ILE A 98 7.90 -8.85 7.29
C ILE A 98 9.00 -8.14 6.51
N LYS A 99 8.97 -8.29 5.19
CA LYS A 99 9.92 -7.65 4.28
C LYS A 99 9.19 -6.85 3.22
N ILE A 100 9.49 -5.56 3.11
CA ILE A 100 9.04 -4.75 1.97
C ILE A 100 9.90 -5.11 0.75
N THR A 101 9.25 -5.54 -0.32
CA THR A 101 9.90 -5.91 -1.59
C THR A 101 9.73 -4.85 -2.66
N ASN A 102 8.68 -4.02 -2.56
CA ASN A 102 8.44 -2.95 -3.51
C ASN A 102 7.71 -1.77 -2.88
N PHE A 103 8.04 -0.57 -3.36
CA PHE A 103 7.38 0.67 -2.99
C PHE A 103 7.18 1.52 -4.25
N ILE A 104 5.94 1.95 -4.48
CA ILE A 104 5.57 2.78 -5.63
C ILE A 104 4.72 3.95 -5.17
N HIS A 105 5.19 5.17 -5.39
CA HIS A 105 4.34 6.36 -5.31
C HIS A 105 3.43 6.44 -6.54
N VAL A 106 2.12 6.50 -6.34
CA VAL A 106 1.13 6.50 -7.42
C VAL A 106 0.68 7.91 -7.79
N ALA A 107 0.36 8.74 -6.80
CA ALA A 107 -0.19 10.08 -7.04
C ALA A 107 -0.04 11.00 -5.82
N THR A 108 -0.10 12.32 -6.05
CA THR A 108 -0.14 13.35 -5.02
C THR A 108 -1.36 14.26 -5.19
N SER A 109 -2.02 14.64 -4.10
CA SER A 109 -3.15 15.58 -4.08
C SER A 109 -3.07 16.58 -2.91
N GLN A 110 -3.71 17.74 -3.07
CA GLN A 110 -3.87 18.74 -2.00
C GLN A 110 -5.11 18.49 -1.13
N LYS A 111 -6.00 17.60 -1.58
CA LYS A 111 -7.21 17.19 -0.87
C LYS A 111 -7.09 15.70 -0.56
N LYS A 112 -7.58 15.29 0.61
CA LYS A 112 -7.74 13.89 0.97
C LYS A 112 -8.65 13.21 -0.07
N GLN A 113 -8.21 12.08 -0.62
CA GLN A 113 -8.99 11.29 -1.60
C GLN A 113 -10.15 10.56 -0.93
#